data_AF-A0A949EIM3-F1
#
_entry.id   AF-A0A949EIM3-F1
#
_cell.length_a   1.000
_cell.length_b   1.000
_cell.length_c   1.000
_cell.angle_alpha   90.00
_cell.angle_beta   90.00
_cell.angle_gamma   90.00
#
_symmetry.space_group_name_H-M   'P 1'
#
loop_
_entity.id
_entity.type
_entity.pdbx_description
1 polymer ?
#
loop_
_entity_poly.entity_id
_entity_poly.type
_entity_poly.pdbx_seq_one_letter_code
_entity_poly.pdbx_strand_id
1 'polypeptide(L)'
;MFKGKWLVRYEPDEFAYPEILTLLTRLQTRLEKQGLDHKFLNVNFSRNNRRSRFFLVSDHLFIKHNGGDGLLAETDPGAFPVRTNLEPLGKPIVSIDLLFPRLPSDPRWKTMGLPAAQLFLAASLQAHGFQVAPLVLDLPASAPAAKTGAADMLGFTLFEDLLVTMRDHLAKLQPHYQGILAAGGPLLTLSPLAAVYHLPQINLAVRGEAELALPEILKALNQGDIEALFRQSGVFWRQPGLLVFSSFDRINRPETFKHLQMDLGFLKPAHLARGLEINFSRGCGRGCVFCCRVQGRKLRKLPLEKAEELLIKYKEKIAEFSLPGDALGAMNINDDDILQDPAYAAAVFMLVKKYGMRIHGIQTSPAALLQSDGTTNTGVLDLAADPELYIDGRPLLWLGTDVFLPQRARRLGKRLPAPEAFAVLLAELEKRGLRHFHYWISSDGASNWEEFVEELALITGFYRDFANFNLLAHAPFIVPYPASRLFRELTKGGRVVASMKLRTEWRTPDPLFDFILPERLETAWPNLNRLLHNEKAGGEAGFFDFLREKDFTAAAQLAYHFLKQEQLQSEKNDTGLSRAQESLEKVIGALL
;
A
#
# COMPACT_ATOMS: atom_id res chain seq x y z
N MET A 1 -3.38 -11.74 16.99
CA MET A 1 -3.04 -12.31 15.66
C MET A 1 -2.44 -13.69 15.89
N PHE A 2 -2.80 -14.66 15.06
CA PHE A 2 -2.46 -16.07 15.25
C PHE A 2 -0.95 -16.31 15.10
N LYS A 3 -0.29 -16.64 16.21
CA LYS A 3 1.15 -16.92 16.29
C LYS A 3 1.43 -18.39 16.04
N GLY A 4 2.51 -18.72 15.35
CA GLY A 4 2.92 -20.12 15.14
C GLY A 4 2.09 -20.83 14.06
N LYS A 5 2.05 -22.17 14.11
CA LYS A 5 1.45 -23.02 13.07
C LYS A 5 0.12 -23.59 13.56
N TRP A 6 -0.98 -23.32 12.86
CA TRP A 6 -2.32 -23.78 13.22
C TRP A 6 -2.89 -24.65 12.11
N LEU A 7 -3.39 -25.82 12.47
CA LEU A 7 -4.19 -26.70 11.64
C LEU A 7 -5.56 -26.87 12.29
N VAL A 8 -6.59 -26.27 11.71
CA VAL A 8 -7.93 -26.19 12.31
C VAL A 8 -8.91 -26.94 11.44
N ARG A 9 -9.54 -27.97 12.01
CA ARG A 9 -10.62 -28.74 11.39
C ARG A 9 -11.94 -28.38 12.05
N TYR A 10 -12.99 -28.33 11.24
CA TYR A 10 -14.35 -28.07 11.69
C TYR A 10 -15.35 -28.70 10.73
N GLU A 11 -16.57 -28.96 11.20
CA GLU A 11 -17.66 -29.40 10.34
C GLU A 11 -18.35 -28.16 9.72
N PRO A 12 -18.34 -27.97 8.39
CA PRO A 12 -18.92 -26.79 7.74
C PRO A 12 -20.41 -26.61 7.99
N ASP A 13 -21.12 -27.71 8.25
CA ASP A 13 -22.56 -27.70 8.56
C ASP A 13 -22.83 -27.25 10.01
N GLU A 14 -21.84 -27.34 10.89
CA GLU A 14 -21.96 -26.94 12.30
C GLU A 14 -21.47 -25.51 12.54
N PHE A 15 -20.45 -25.05 11.81
CA PHE A 15 -19.80 -23.76 12.04
C PHE A 15 -19.61 -22.97 10.75
N ALA A 16 -20.00 -21.69 10.79
CA ALA A 16 -19.62 -20.76 9.75
C ALA A 16 -18.14 -20.38 9.88
N TYR A 17 -17.47 -20.14 8.75
CA TYR A 17 -16.05 -19.73 8.75
C TYR A 17 -15.74 -18.50 9.65
N PRO A 18 -16.52 -17.40 9.61
CA PRO A 18 -16.28 -16.26 10.49
C PRO A 18 -16.45 -16.58 11.98
N GLU A 19 -17.34 -17.52 12.32
CA GLU A 19 -17.53 -18.00 13.70
C GLU A 19 -16.26 -18.71 14.19
N ILE A 20 -15.65 -19.57 13.35
CA ILE A 20 -14.39 -20.23 13.68
C ILE A 20 -13.29 -19.21 13.95
N LEU A 21 -13.16 -18.15 13.14
CA LEU A 21 -12.15 -17.11 13.38
C LEU A 21 -12.29 -16.46 14.77
N THR A 22 -13.52 -16.13 15.18
CA THR A 22 -13.82 -15.58 16.51
C THR A 22 -13.59 -16.59 17.62
N LEU A 23 -13.84 -17.88 17.39
CA LEU A 23 -13.52 -18.92 18.38
C LEU A 23 -12.00 -19.09 18.54
N LEU A 24 -11.24 -18.98 17.45
CA LEU A 24 -9.78 -19.10 17.48
C LEU A 24 -9.12 -17.95 18.25
N THR A 25 -9.61 -16.71 18.15
CA THR A 25 -9.06 -15.58 18.92
C THR A 25 -9.26 -15.78 20.41
N ARG A 26 -10.47 -16.20 20.82
CA ARG A 26 -10.77 -16.55 22.22
C ARG A 26 -9.91 -17.72 22.71
N LEU A 27 -9.72 -18.74 21.86
CA LEU A 27 -8.86 -19.88 22.17
C LEU A 27 -7.42 -19.43 22.36
N GLN A 28 -6.86 -18.60 21.48
CA GLN A 28 -5.50 -18.06 21.63
C GLN A 28 -5.34 -17.33 22.96
N THR A 29 -6.27 -16.42 23.31
CA THR A 29 -6.24 -15.71 24.59
C THR A 29 -6.30 -16.67 25.79
N ARG A 30 -7.07 -17.76 25.69
CA ARG A 30 -7.14 -18.78 26.74
C ARG A 30 -5.83 -19.54 26.89
N LEU A 31 -5.21 -19.95 25.79
CA LEU A 31 -3.91 -20.63 25.81
C LEU A 31 -2.82 -19.73 26.43
N GLU A 32 -2.79 -18.45 26.04
CA GLU A 32 -1.86 -17.47 26.63
C GLU A 32 -2.09 -17.30 28.15
N LYS A 33 -3.35 -17.22 28.61
CA LYS A 33 -3.69 -17.15 30.05
C LYS A 33 -3.33 -18.41 30.83
N GLN A 34 -3.39 -19.59 30.19
CA GLN A 34 -3.01 -20.87 30.80
C GLN A 34 -1.50 -21.14 30.72
N GLY A 35 -0.71 -20.26 30.08
CA GLY A 35 0.73 -20.46 29.91
C GLY A 35 1.07 -21.63 28.98
N LEU A 36 0.15 -22.02 28.09
CA LEU A 36 0.33 -23.12 27.15
C LEU A 36 1.05 -22.63 25.89
N ASP A 37 2.37 -22.63 25.92
CA ASP A 37 3.21 -22.34 24.74
C ASP A 37 3.19 -23.51 23.74
N HIS A 38 3.27 -23.18 22.45
CA HIS A 38 3.21 -24.17 21.38
C HIS A 38 3.88 -23.64 20.11
N LYS A 39 4.55 -24.53 19.36
CA LYS A 39 5.01 -24.23 18.00
C LYS A 39 3.98 -24.63 16.96
N PHE A 40 3.25 -25.71 17.24
CA PHE A 40 2.19 -26.24 16.39
C PHE A 40 0.93 -26.50 17.20
N LEU A 41 -0.21 -26.13 16.63
CA LEU A 41 -1.53 -26.27 17.21
C LEU A 41 -2.46 -26.97 16.23
N ASN A 42 -3.00 -28.13 16.63
CA ASN A 42 -4.02 -28.85 15.87
C ASN A 42 -5.35 -28.76 16.63
N VAL A 43 -6.35 -28.12 16.04
CA VAL A 43 -7.66 -27.90 16.65
C VAL A 43 -8.73 -28.62 15.84
N ASN A 44 -9.59 -29.38 16.50
CA ASN A 44 -10.79 -29.97 15.92
C ASN A 44 -12.03 -29.41 16.63
N PHE A 45 -12.82 -28.61 15.92
CA PHE A 45 -14.10 -28.08 16.39
C PHE A 45 -15.26 -29.03 16.03
N SER A 46 -16.04 -29.42 17.03
CA SER A 46 -17.34 -30.07 16.82
C SER A 46 -18.31 -29.77 17.98
N ARG A 47 -19.54 -29.40 17.67
CA ARG A 47 -20.62 -29.16 18.64
C ARG A 47 -21.03 -30.44 19.37
N ASN A 48 -20.74 -31.62 18.80
CA ASN A 48 -21.01 -32.92 19.42
C ASN A 48 -20.07 -33.22 20.61
N ASN A 49 -19.05 -32.40 20.83
CA ASN A 49 -18.10 -32.58 21.92
C ASN A 49 -18.71 -32.12 23.25
N ARG A 50 -18.89 -33.05 24.20
CA ARG A 50 -19.42 -32.71 25.54
C ARG A 50 -18.55 -31.72 26.31
N ARG A 51 -17.22 -31.77 26.12
CA ARG A 51 -16.24 -30.90 26.80
C ARG A 51 -15.05 -30.62 25.88
N SER A 52 -14.47 -29.44 26.00
CA SER A 52 -13.20 -29.10 25.34
C SER A 52 -12.04 -29.76 26.06
N ARG A 53 -11.19 -30.48 25.33
CA ARG A 53 -10.05 -31.24 25.88
C ARG A 53 -8.78 -30.98 25.09
N PHE A 54 -7.62 -31.13 25.73
CA PHE A 54 -6.33 -31.02 25.07
C PHE A 54 -5.31 -32.02 25.59
N PHE A 55 -4.29 -32.32 24.79
CA PHE A 55 -3.07 -32.98 25.25
C PHE A 55 -1.86 -32.39 24.52
N LEU A 56 -0.68 -32.53 25.14
CA LEU A 56 0.59 -32.02 24.62
C LEU A 56 1.50 -33.18 24.22
N VAL A 57 2.19 -33.07 23.09
CA VAL A 57 3.29 -33.96 22.71
C VAL A 57 4.45 -33.08 22.25
N SER A 58 5.52 -33.04 23.04
CA SER A 58 6.64 -32.11 22.82
C SER A 58 6.15 -30.66 22.76
N ASP A 59 6.31 -29.96 21.63
CA ASP A 59 5.86 -28.59 21.38
C ASP A 59 4.60 -28.51 20.50
N HIS A 60 3.89 -29.64 20.36
CA HIS A 60 2.65 -29.76 19.59
C HIS A 60 1.45 -29.87 20.55
N LEU A 61 0.48 -28.97 20.40
CA LEU A 61 -0.74 -28.94 21.19
C LEU A 61 -1.92 -29.44 20.35
N PHE A 62 -2.66 -30.43 20.86
CA PHE A 62 -3.82 -31.02 20.20
C PHE A 62 -5.07 -30.70 20.99
N ILE A 63 -6.08 -30.11 20.35
CA ILE A 63 -7.30 -29.63 20.99
C ILE A 63 -8.52 -30.19 20.28
N LYS A 64 -9.44 -30.74 21.06
CA LYS A 64 -10.80 -31.04 20.64
C LYS A 64 -11.73 -30.03 21.32
N HIS A 65 -12.28 -29.07 20.57
CA HIS A 65 -13.02 -27.92 21.09
C HIS A 65 -14.52 -28.06 20.76
N ASN A 66 -15.40 -27.66 21.69
CA ASN A 66 -16.85 -27.75 21.49
C ASN A 66 -17.53 -26.43 21.07
N GLY A 67 -16.75 -25.36 20.94
CA GLY A 67 -17.23 -24.01 20.62
C GLY A 67 -17.65 -23.19 21.85
N GLY A 68 -17.67 -23.79 23.04
CA GLY A 68 -18.04 -23.12 24.29
C GLY A 68 -16.89 -22.36 24.97
N ASP A 69 -17.26 -21.53 25.93
CA ASP A 69 -16.31 -20.69 26.69
C ASP A 69 -15.67 -21.42 27.90
N GLY A 70 -16.04 -22.69 28.15
CA GLY A 70 -15.51 -23.50 29.26
C GLY A 70 -14.00 -23.74 29.21
N LEU A 71 -13.40 -24.08 30.37
CA LEU A 71 -11.98 -24.40 30.48
C LEU A 71 -11.59 -25.62 29.64
N LEU A 72 -10.39 -25.58 29.09
CA LEU A 72 -9.77 -26.75 28.45
C LEU A 72 -9.33 -27.73 29.55
N ALA A 73 -9.80 -28.98 29.48
CA ALA A 73 -9.35 -30.03 30.37
C ALA A 73 -8.23 -30.84 29.71
N GLU A 74 -7.11 -31.02 30.42
CA GLU A 74 -6.04 -31.91 29.98
C GLU A 74 -6.55 -33.36 29.93
N THR A 75 -6.04 -34.14 29.00
CA THR A 75 -6.35 -35.56 28.83
C THR A 75 -5.10 -36.33 28.42
N ASP A 76 -5.16 -37.66 28.48
CA ASP A 76 -4.04 -38.51 28.07
C ASP A 76 -3.62 -38.27 26.61
N PRO A 77 -2.31 -38.31 26.29
CA PRO A 77 -1.83 -38.26 24.92
C PRO A 77 -2.49 -39.32 24.04
N GLY A 78 -3.02 -38.91 22.88
CA GLY A 78 -3.68 -39.83 21.96
C GLY A 78 -5.13 -40.18 22.33
N ALA A 79 -5.74 -39.51 23.33
CA ALA A 79 -7.14 -39.70 23.70
C ALA A 79 -8.16 -39.43 22.56
N PHE A 80 -7.72 -38.85 21.45
CA PHE A 80 -8.51 -38.71 20.22
C PHE A 80 -7.61 -38.78 18.98
N PRO A 81 -8.14 -39.25 17.84
CA PRO A 81 -7.39 -39.33 16.59
C PRO A 81 -7.00 -37.95 16.10
N VAL A 82 -5.75 -37.82 15.65
CA VAL A 82 -5.19 -36.59 15.11
C VAL A 82 -4.95 -36.78 13.62
N ARG A 83 -5.47 -35.86 12.82
CA ARG A 83 -5.12 -35.75 11.40
C ARG A 83 -4.22 -34.54 11.20
N THR A 84 -2.93 -34.80 10.95
CA THR A 84 -1.92 -33.77 10.67
C THR A 84 -1.78 -33.45 9.19
N ASN A 85 -2.24 -34.35 8.31
CA ASN A 85 -1.95 -34.24 6.88
C ASN A 85 -2.88 -33.24 6.19
N LEU A 86 -2.34 -32.60 5.15
CA LEU A 86 -3.10 -31.84 4.17
C LEU A 86 -3.37 -32.76 2.98
N GLU A 87 -4.61 -32.81 2.50
CA GLU A 87 -4.89 -33.56 1.27
C GLU A 87 -4.38 -32.74 0.07
N PRO A 88 -3.78 -33.39 -0.94
CA PRO A 88 -3.47 -32.73 -2.20
C PRO A 88 -4.71 -32.07 -2.82
N LEU A 89 -4.51 -30.97 -3.55
CA LEU A 89 -5.61 -30.36 -4.30
C LEU A 89 -6.16 -31.36 -5.33
N GLY A 90 -7.48 -31.51 -5.38
CA GLY A 90 -8.14 -32.37 -6.37
C GLY A 90 -7.85 -31.97 -7.82
N LYS A 91 -7.54 -30.70 -8.04
CA LYS A 91 -6.97 -30.16 -9.28
C LYS A 91 -5.72 -29.36 -8.94
N PRO A 92 -4.52 -29.78 -9.38
CA PRO A 92 -3.30 -28.99 -9.18
C PRO A 92 -3.41 -27.60 -9.82
N ILE A 93 -2.84 -26.61 -9.17
CA ILE A 93 -2.70 -25.25 -9.70
C ILE A 93 -1.54 -25.24 -10.69
N VAL A 94 -1.85 -24.98 -11.97
CA VAL A 94 -0.86 -24.85 -13.05
C VAL A 94 -0.94 -23.47 -13.69
N SER A 95 -2.16 -22.93 -13.82
CA SER A 95 -2.46 -21.65 -14.45
C SER A 95 -2.97 -20.62 -13.44
N ILE A 96 -2.47 -19.38 -13.55
CA ILE A 96 -2.70 -18.31 -12.59
C ILE A 96 -2.98 -17.00 -13.32
N ASP A 97 -4.14 -16.40 -13.08
CA ASP A 97 -4.38 -15.01 -13.46
C ASP A 97 -4.10 -14.10 -12.25
N LEU A 98 -3.16 -13.17 -12.39
CA LEU A 98 -2.88 -12.16 -11.37
C LEU A 98 -3.66 -10.89 -11.69
N LEU A 99 -4.74 -10.66 -10.95
CA LEU A 99 -5.67 -9.57 -11.14
C LEU A 99 -5.27 -8.33 -10.33
N PHE A 100 -5.11 -7.21 -11.03
CA PHE A 100 -4.87 -5.90 -10.44
C PHE A 100 -6.14 -5.06 -10.43
N PRO A 101 -6.85 -4.98 -9.30
CA PRO A 101 -8.07 -4.19 -9.21
C PRO A 101 -7.75 -2.70 -9.32
N ARG A 102 -8.51 -1.97 -10.13
CA ARG A 102 -8.46 -0.51 -10.22
C ARG A 102 -9.84 0.11 -10.40
N LEU A 103 -9.96 1.39 -10.06
CA LEU A 103 -11.14 2.18 -10.40
C LEU A 103 -10.85 2.94 -11.70
N PRO A 104 -11.62 2.75 -12.79
CA PRO A 104 -11.38 3.45 -14.06
C PRO A 104 -11.46 4.98 -13.95
N SER A 105 -12.23 5.48 -12.98
CA SER A 105 -12.36 6.90 -12.65
C SER A 105 -11.10 7.49 -12.01
N ASP A 106 -10.24 6.66 -11.43
CA ASP A 106 -9.04 7.11 -10.74
C ASP A 106 -7.86 7.19 -11.74
N PRO A 107 -7.41 8.40 -12.07
CA PRO A 107 -6.41 8.62 -13.12
C PRO A 107 -5.04 8.03 -12.76
N ARG A 108 -4.77 7.78 -11.47
CA ARG A 108 -3.51 7.18 -11.01
C ARG A 108 -3.24 5.83 -11.68
N TRP A 109 -4.28 5.06 -11.96
CA TRP A 109 -4.17 3.74 -12.58
C TRP A 109 -4.12 3.76 -14.09
N LYS A 110 -4.31 4.92 -14.73
CA LYS A 110 -4.28 5.00 -16.19
C LYS A 110 -2.87 4.82 -16.72
N THR A 111 -1.84 5.19 -15.96
CA THR A 111 -0.43 5.16 -16.39
C THR A 111 0.26 3.81 -16.16
N MET A 112 -0.28 2.98 -15.26
CA MET A 112 0.31 1.67 -14.92
C MET A 112 -0.17 0.59 -15.89
N GLY A 113 0.71 0.11 -16.78
CA GLY A 113 0.43 -1.05 -17.63
C GLY A 113 0.52 -2.37 -16.85
N LEU A 114 1.65 -2.55 -16.15
CA LEU A 114 1.93 -3.69 -15.29
C LEU A 114 2.65 -3.19 -14.03
N PRO A 115 1.99 -3.19 -12.86
CA PRO A 115 2.60 -2.74 -11.62
C PRO A 115 3.82 -3.58 -11.24
N ALA A 116 4.84 -2.94 -10.66
CA ALA A 116 6.08 -3.59 -10.27
C ALA A 116 5.89 -4.85 -9.39
N ALA A 117 4.95 -4.82 -8.45
CA ALA A 117 4.65 -5.98 -7.60
C ALA A 117 4.15 -7.19 -8.42
N GLN A 118 3.30 -6.96 -9.42
CA GLN A 118 2.83 -8.02 -10.30
C GLN A 118 3.93 -8.51 -11.25
N LEU A 119 4.78 -7.60 -11.75
CA LEU A 119 5.95 -7.97 -12.55
C LEU A 119 6.82 -8.99 -11.81
N PHE A 120 7.26 -8.68 -10.58
CA PHE A 120 8.13 -9.57 -9.83
C PHE A 120 7.43 -10.87 -9.42
N LEU A 121 6.15 -10.81 -9.04
CA LEU A 121 5.40 -12.01 -8.68
C LEU A 121 5.18 -12.94 -9.87
N ALA A 122 4.74 -12.40 -11.01
CA ALA A 122 4.56 -13.16 -12.24
C ALA A 122 5.89 -13.74 -12.71
N ALA A 123 6.98 -12.97 -12.65
CA ALA A 123 8.30 -13.42 -13.06
C ALA A 123 8.80 -14.59 -12.20
N SER A 124 8.58 -14.53 -10.89
CA SER A 124 8.96 -15.62 -10.00
C SER A 124 8.11 -16.87 -10.24
N LEU A 125 6.78 -16.73 -10.32
CA LEU A 125 5.87 -17.85 -10.59
C LEU A 125 6.18 -18.54 -11.93
N GLN A 126 6.40 -17.76 -12.99
CA GLN A 126 6.77 -18.28 -14.30
C GLN A 126 8.09 -19.07 -14.24
N ALA A 127 9.11 -18.54 -13.56
CA ALA A 127 10.39 -19.22 -13.36
C ALA A 127 10.26 -20.56 -12.60
N HIS A 128 9.19 -20.73 -11.82
CA HIS A 128 8.89 -21.97 -11.09
C HIS A 128 7.90 -22.89 -11.83
N GLY A 129 7.64 -22.63 -13.12
CA GLY A 129 6.88 -23.52 -14.00
C GLY A 129 5.37 -23.30 -14.01
N PHE A 130 4.87 -22.24 -13.37
CA PHE A 130 3.45 -21.87 -13.46
C PHE A 130 3.18 -21.07 -14.74
N GLN A 131 2.00 -21.24 -15.33
CA GLN A 131 1.52 -20.38 -16.42
C GLN A 131 0.86 -19.15 -15.81
N VAL A 132 1.40 -17.96 -16.06
CA VAL A 132 0.93 -16.74 -15.41
C VAL A 132 0.45 -15.69 -16.40
N ALA A 133 -0.70 -15.09 -16.12
CA ALA A 133 -1.19 -13.92 -16.85
C ALA A 133 -1.50 -12.78 -15.86
N PRO A 134 -0.69 -11.70 -15.82
CA PRO A 134 -1.10 -10.50 -15.13
C PRO A 134 -2.17 -9.78 -15.95
N LEU A 135 -3.27 -9.41 -15.30
CA LEU A 135 -4.41 -8.75 -15.91
C LEU A 135 -4.89 -7.60 -15.04
N VAL A 136 -5.44 -6.58 -15.69
CA VAL A 136 -6.13 -5.49 -15.01
C VAL A 136 -7.58 -5.89 -14.76
N LEU A 137 -8.08 -5.58 -13.57
CA LEU A 137 -9.48 -5.77 -13.17
C LEU A 137 -10.12 -4.40 -12.91
N ASP A 138 -10.96 -3.94 -13.83
CA ASP A 138 -11.73 -2.71 -13.63
C ASP A 138 -12.89 -2.94 -12.66
N LEU A 139 -13.02 -2.06 -11.66
CA LEU A 139 -14.05 -2.10 -10.62
C LEU A 139 -14.97 -0.86 -10.69
N PRO A 140 -16.29 -1.01 -10.47
CA PRO A 140 -17.02 -2.28 -10.34
C PRO A 140 -17.08 -3.01 -11.69
N ALA A 141 -16.81 -4.32 -11.69
CA ALA A 141 -16.94 -5.12 -12.91
C ALA A 141 -18.42 -5.40 -13.20
N SER A 142 -18.87 -5.15 -14.42
CA SER A 142 -20.27 -5.36 -14.87
C SER A 142 -20.64 -6.85 -14.98
N ALA A 143 -19.64 -7.72 -15.17
CA ALA A 143 -19.78 -9.18 -15.15
C ALA A 143 -18.45 -9.82 -14.72
N PRO A 144 -18.45 -11.06 -14.20
CA PRO A 144 -17.23 -11.86 -14.17
C PRO A 144 -16.75 -11.98 -15.62
N ALA A 145 -15.56 -11.45 -15.94
CA ALA A 145 -15.09 -11.46 -17.31
C ALA A 145 -15.05 -12.92 -17.81
N ALA A 146 -15.69 -13.21 -18.94
CA ALA A 146 -15.78 -14.59 -19.47
C ALA A 146 -14.40 -15.27 -19.64
N LYS A 147 -13.32 -14.49 -19.68
CA LYS A 147 -11.94 -14.97 -19.76
C LYS A 147 -11.32 -15.35 -18.40
N THR A 148 -11.75 -14.76 -17.28
CA THR A 148 -11.18 -15.01 -15.94
C THR A 148 -11.68 -16.32 -15.30
N GLY A 149 -12.34 -17.20 -16.06
CA GLY A 149 -12.90 -18.47 -15.55
C GLY A 149 -12.04 -19.70 -15.83
N ALA A 150 -10.98 -19.59 -16.64
CA ALA A 150 -10.22 -20.75 -17.10
C ALA A 150 -9.01 -21.10 -16.21
N ALA A 151 -8.45 -20.12 -15.49
CA ALA A 151 -7.28 -20.35 -14.65
C ALA A 151 -7.62 -21.23 -13.43
N ASP A 152 -6.62 -21.96 -12.92
CA ASP A 152 -6.76 -22.76 -11.70
C ASP A 152 -6.78 -21.88 -10.44
N MET A 153 -6.14 -20.70 -10.52
CA MET A 153 -6.10 -19.70 -9.46
C MET A 153 -6.28 -18.28 -10.00
N LEU A 154 -7.08 -17.47 -9.30
CA LEU A 154 -7.15 -16.02 -9.47
C LEU A 154 -6.50 -15.36 -8.26
N GLY A 155 -5.44 -14.59 -8.48
CA GLY A 155 -4.71 -13.87 -7.44
C GLY A 155 -5.01 -12.38 -7.45
N PHE A 156 -5.56 -11.82 -6.38
CA PHE A 156 -5.93 -10.41 -6.27
C PHE A 156 -4.90 -9.61 -5.45
N THR A 157 -4.52 -8.44 -5.95
CA THR A 157 -3.80 -7.44 -5.14
C THR A 157 -4.80 -6.58 -4.39
N LEU A 158 -4.86 -6.66 -3.06
CA LEU A 158 -5.87 -5.96 -2.26
C LEU A 158 -5.34 -4.67 -1.66
N PHE A 159 -6.10 -3.59 -1.88
CA PHE A 159 -5.89 -2.26 -1.34
C PHE A 159 -7.06 -1.91 -0.40
N GLU A 160 -6.77 -1.15 0.66
CA GLU A 160 -7.77 -0.72 1.65
C GLU A 160 -8.95 0.02 0.99
N ASP A 161 -8.65 0.91 0.03
CA ASP A 161 -9.65 1.72 -0.67
C ASP A 161 -10.59 0.92 -1.56
N LEU A 162 -10.18 -0.27 -2.01
CA LEU A 162 -10.95 -1.11 -2.91
C LEU A 162 -11.71 -2.21 -2.18
N LEU A 163 -11.57 -2.33 -0.86
CA LEU A 163 -12.10 -3.45 -0.11
C LEU A 163 -13.63 -3.61 -0.26
N VAL A 164 -14.39 -2.51 -0.20
CA VAL A 164 -15.85 -2.54 -0.36
C VAL A 164 -16.23 -3.12 -1.72
N THR A 165 -15.70 -2.54 -2.79
CA THR A 165 -15.99 -2.96 -4.17
C THR A 165 -15.48 -4.37 -4.46
N MET A 166 -14.35 -4.75 -3.87
CA MET A 166 -13.78 -6.08 -4.02
C MET A 166 -14.63 -7.15 -3.32
N ARG A 167 -15.12 -6.87 -2.10
CA ARG A 167 -16.02 -7.78 -1.39
C ARG A 167 -17.25 -8.11 -2.24
N ASP A 168 -17.88 -7.08 -2.81
CA ASP A 168 -19.07 -7.24 -3.65
C ASP A 168 -18.77 -8.01 -4.94
N HIS A 169 -17.60 -7.76 -5.55
CA HIS A 169 -17.17 -8.52 -6.74
C HIS A 169 -16.89 -9.99 -6.41
N LEU A 170 -16.14 -10.30 -5.34
CA LEU A 170 -15.84 -11.68 -4.96
C LEU A 170 -17.10 -12.47 -4.61
N ALA A 171 -18.07 -11.83 -3.94
CA ALA A 171 -19.36 -12.45 -3.64
C ALA A 171 -20.13 -12.85 -4.90
N LYS A 172 -20.05 -12.04 -5.97
CA LYS A 172 -20.66 -12.34 -7.28
C LYS A 172 -19.85 -13.37 -8.07
N LEU A 173 -18.53 -13.39 -7.93
CA LEU A 173 -17.64 -14.29 -8.66
C LEU A 173 -17.70 -15.72 -8.12
N GLN A 174 -17.74 -15.89 -6.80
CA GLN A 174 -17.59 -17.19 -6.13
C GLN A 174 -18.56 -18.27 -6.64
N PRO A 175 -19.86 -18.02 -6.89
CA PRO A 175 -20.76 -19.04 -7.42
C PRO A 175 -20.40 -19.56 -8.82
N HIS A 176 -19.58 -18.82 -9.57
CA HIS A 176 -19.24 -19.10 -10.97
C HIS A 176 -17.79 -19.56 -11.16
N TYR A 177 -16.99 -19.62 -10.08
CA TYR A 177 -15.58 -19.96 -10.16
C TYR A 177 -15.24 -21.09 -9.19
N GLN A 178 -14.74 -22.20 -9.72
CA GLN A 178 -14.41 -23.41 -8.96
C GLN A 178 -12.93 -23.51 -8.55
N GLY A 179 -12.08 -22.65 -9.10
CA GLY A 179 -10.65 -22.63 -8.77
C GLY A 179 -10.37 -21.94 -7.43
N ILE A 180 -9.09 -21.67 -7.20
CA ILE A 180 -8.63 -21.02 -5.97
C ILE A 180 -8.69 -19.49 -6.09
N LEU A 181 -9.33 -18.83 -5.13
CA LEU A 181 -9.26 -17.38 -4.98
C LEU A 181 -8.13 -17.05 -3.99
N ALA A 182 -7.06 -16.42 -4.47
CA ALA A 182 -5.91 -16.03 -3.67
C ALA A 182 -5.81 -14.51 -3.53
N ALA A 183 -5.25 -14.01 -2.43
CA ALA A 183 -5.05 -12.58 -2.26
C ALA A 183 -3.73 -12.23 -1.55
N GLY A 184 -3.18 -11.08 -1.94
CA GLY A 184 -2.04 -10.44 -1.29
C GLY A 184 -2.18 -8.93 -1.33
N GLY A 185 -1.06 -8.21 -1.21
CA GLY A 185 -1.03 -6.75 -1.32
C GLY A 185 -1.14 -6.00 0.01
N PRO A 186 -1.24 -4.65 -0.04
CA PRO A 186 -1.19 -3.80 1.14
C PRO A 186 -2.20 -4.12 2.22
N LEU A 187 -3.48 -4.31 1.86
CA LEU A 187 -4.53 -4.59 2.83
C LEU A 187 -4.24 -5.88 3.62
N LEU A 188 -3.85 -6.96 2.94
CA LEU A 188 -3.55 -8.24 3.60
C LEU A 188 -2.29 -8.16 4.45
N THR A 189 -1.30 -7.40 3.99
CA THR A 189 -0.06 -7.20 4.73
C THR A 189 -0.32 -6.47 6.05
N LEU A 190 -1.17 -5.46 6.02
CA LEU A 190 -1.31 -4.49 7.11
C LEU A 190 -2.52 -4.75 8.03
N SER A 191 -3.62 -5.26 7.48
CA SER A 191 -4.86 -5.59 8.19
C SER A 191 -5.33 -7.02 7.88
N PRO A 192 -4.49 -8.04 8.12
CA PRO A 192 -4.73 -9.41 7.66
C PRO A 192 -6.01 -10.04 8.23
N LEU A 193 -6.29 -9.85 9.53
CA LEU A 193 -7.44 -10.47 10.19
C LEU A 193 -8.75 -9.90 9.67
N ALA A 194 -8.84 -8.57 9.60
CA ALA A 194 -9.98 -7.90 8.99
C ALA A 194 -10.21 -8.35 7.54
N ALA A 195 -9.14 -8.44 6.75
CA ALA A 195 -9.24 -8.85 5.36
C ALA A 195 -9.77 -10.29 5.20
N VAL A 196 -9.20 -11.27 5.90
CA VAL A 196 -9.67 -12.67 5.79
C VAL A 196 -11.07 -12.87 6.37
N TYR A 197 -11.44 -12.09 7.40
CA TYR A 197 -12.78 -12.12 7.98
C TYR A 197 -13.84 -11.56 7.03
N HIS A 198 -13.58 -10.39 6.44
CA HIS A 198 -14.53 -9.67 5.59
C HIS A 198 -14.53 -10.13 4.12
N LEU A 199 -13.55 -10.94 3.72
CA LEU A 199 -13.49 -11.58 2.40
C LEU A 199 -13.51 -13.11 2.53
N PRO A 200 -14.63 -13.67 3.03
CA PRO A 200 -14.75 -15.10 3.28
C PRO A 200 -14.73 -15.94 1.99
N GLN A 201 -14.61 -15.34 0.80
CA GLN A 201 -14.42 -16.02 -0.47
C GLN A 201 -12.95 -16.39 -0.72
N ILE A 202 -11.98 -15.66 -0.17
CA ILE A 202 -10.55 -15.90 -0.40
C ILE A 202 -10.09 -17.22 0.26
N ASN A 203 -9.57 -18.14 -0.55
CA ASN A 203 -9.01 -19.41 -0.09
C ASN A 203 -7.59 -19.26 0.44
N LEU A 204 -6.73 -18.53 -0.27
CA LEU A 204 -5.31 -18.35 0.06
C LEU A 204 -5.01 -16.88 0.31
N ALA A 205 -4.43 -16.54 1.45
CA ALA A 205 -3.92 -15.20 1.69
C ALA A 205 -2.44 -15.23 2.10
N VAL A 206 -1.65 -14.35 1.47
CA VAL A 206 -0.22 -14.22 1.74
C VAL A 206 0.08 -12.79 2.19
N ARG A 207 0.69 -12.65 3.37
CA ARG A 207 1.10 -11.36 3.93
C ARG A 207 2.50 -11.00 3.46
N GLY A 208 2.67 -9.76 3.02
CA GLY A 208 3.96 -9.23 2.59
C GLY A 208 4.31 -9.62 1.16
N GLU A 209 5.59 -9.83 0.94
CA GLU A 209 6.21 -10.06 -0.36
C GLU A 209 6.14 -11.55 -0.70
N ALA A 210 5.44 -11.87 -1.77
CA ALA A 210 5.04 -13.23 -2.10
C ALA A 210 5.94 -13.89 -3.14
N GLU A 211 6.93 -13.18 -3.70
CA GLU A 211 7.68 -13.66 -4.86
C GLU A 211 8.54 -14.89 -4.53
N LEU A 212 9.10 -14.97 -3.32
CA LEU A 212 9.85 -16.15 -2.88
C LEU A 212 8.96 -17.20 -2.18
N ALA A 213 7.83 -16.77 -1.60
CA ALA A 213 6.99 -17.63 -0.78
C ALA A 213 5.92 -18.36 -1.61
N LEU A 214 5.24 -17.66 -2.52
CA LEU A 214 4.08 -18.18 -3.23
C LEU A 214 4.40 -19.42 -4.09
N PRO A 215 5.49 -19.48 -4.88
CA PRO A 215 5.81 -20.70 -5.63
C PRO A 215 5.90 -21.94 -4.73
N GLU A 216 6.53 -21.82 -3.56
CA GLU A 216 6.68 -22.91 -2.61
C GLU A 216 5.37 -23.24 -1.88
N ILE A 217 4.55 -22.23 -1.57
CA ILE A 217 3.19 -22.44 -1.05
C ILE A 217 2.36 -23.25 -2.05
N LEU A 218 2.36 -22.88 -3.33
CA LEU A 218 1.55 -23.55 -4.35
C LEU A 218 2.00 -24.99 -4.58
N LYS A 219 3.32 -25.26 -4.59
CA LYS A 219 3.85 -26.63 -4.64
C LYS A 219 3.39 -27.46 -3.44
N ALA A 220 3.49 -26.90 -2.24
CA ALA A 220 3.06 -27.57 -1.01
C ALA A 220 1.56 -27.91 -1.04
N LEU A 221 0.71 -26.99 -1.49
CA LEU A 221 -0.73 -27.23 -1.65
C LEU A 221 -1.02 -28.30 -2.70
N ASN A 222 -0.37 -28.23 -3.87
CA ASN A 222 -0.52 -29.24 -4.93
C ASN A 222 -0.12 -30.64 -4.46
N GLN A 223 0.84 -30.76 -3.54
CA GLN A 223 1.36 -32.03 -3.03
C GLN A 223 0.69 -32.50 -1.73
N GLY A 224 -0.12 -31.67 -1.07
CA GLY A 224 -0.62 -31.95 0.28
C GLY A 224 0.47 -31.93 1.36
N ASP A 225 1.59 -31.23 1.11
CA ASP A 225 2.71 -31.14 2.06
C ASP A 225 2.49 -30.01 3.07
N ILE A 226 1.88 -30.38 4.20
CA ILE A 226 1.61 -29.45 5.30
C ILE A 226 2.89 -28.89 5.95
N GLU A 227 3.97 -29.66 5.97
CA GLU A 227 5.22 -29.22 6.59
C GLU A 227 5.92 -28.18 5.73
N ALA A 228 5.95 -28.38 4.40
CA ALA A 228 6.43 -27.38 3.46
C ALA A 228 5.61 -26.09 3.54
N LEU A 229 4.28 -26.18 3.63
CA LEU A 229 3.41 -25.03 3.82
C LEU A 229 3.73 -24.29 5.13
N PHE A 230 3.96 -25.01 6.21
CA PHE A 230 4.30 -24.44 7.51
C PHE A 230 5.70 -23.82 7.62
N ARG A 231 6.60 -24.06 6.65
CA ARG A 231 7.88 -23.33 6.57
C ARG A 231 7.70 -21.90 6.07
N GLN A 232 6.58 -21.62 5.38
CA GLN A 232 6.27 -20.31 4.83
C GLN A 232 5.57 -19.47 5.90
N SER A 233 6.05 -18.26 6.16
CA SER A 233 5.41 -17.36 7.14
C SER A 233 4.27 -16.57 6.51
N GLY A 234 3.41 -15.95 7.32
CA GLY A 234 2.39 -15.03 6.82
C GLY A 234 1.35 -15.67 5.89
N VAL A 235 1.11 -16.99 6.02
CA VAL A 235 0.16 -17.72 5.16
C VAL A 235 -1.13 -18.02 5.90
N PHE A 236 -2.24 -17.79 5.22
CA PHE A 236 -3.56 -18.31 5.58
C PHE A 236 -4.10 -19.13 4.42
N TRP A 237 -4.52 -20.36 4.69
CA TRP A 237 -5.18 -21.23 3.70
C TRP A 237 -6.49 -21.74 4.26
N ARG A 238 -7.52 -21.78 3.41
CA ARG A 238 -8.82 -22.37 3.75
C ARG A 238 -9.41 -23.17 2.62
N GLN A 239 -10.11 -24.20 3.03
CA GLN A 239 -11.09 -24.94 2.25
C GLN A 239 -12.25 -25.34 3.18
N PRO A 240 -13.39 -25.84 2.66
CA PRO A 240 -14.46 -26.32 3.53
C PRO A 240 -13.94 -27.29 4.59
N GLY A 241 -14.16 -26.95 5.86
CA GLY A 241 -13.80 -27.77 7.02
C GLY A 241 -12.32 -27.75 7.42
N LEU A 242 -11.49 -26.90 6.80
CA LEU A 242 -10.07 -26.78 7.11
C LEU A 242 -9.59 -25.33 7.03
N LEU A 243 -8.94 -24.85 8.09
CA LEU A 243 -8.12 -23.64 8.08
C LEU A 243 -6.67 -23.98 8.44
N VAL A 244 -5.73 -23.30 7.80
CA VAL A 244 -4.32 -23.36 8.11
C VAL A 244 -3.81 -21.95 8.30
N PHE A 245 -3.11 -21.70 9.40
CA PHE A 245 -2.36 -20.47 9.62
C PHE A 245 -0.90 -20.83 9.82
N SER A 246 -0.02 -20.31 8.97
CA SER A 246 1.42 -20.48 9.12
C SER A 246 2.07 -19.16 9.49
N SER A 247 2.34 -18.98 10.78
CA SER A 247 2.88 -17.76 11.37
C SER A 247 2.21 -16.52 10.79
N PHE A 248 0.87 -16.50 10.79
CA PHE A 248 0.08 -15.46 10.13
C PHE A 248 0.24 -14.10 10.81
N ASP A 249 0.83 -14.07 12.01
CA ASP A 249 1.31 -12.87 12.69
C ASP A 249 2.53 -12.21 12.03
N ARG A 250 3.30 -12.97 11.25
CA ARG A 250 4.49 -12.50 10.55
C ARG A 250 4.16 -12.00 9.14
N ILE A 251 5.00 -11.08 8.65
CA ILE A 251 4.94 -10.55 7.29
C ILE A 251 6.12 -11.13 6.53
N ASN A 252 5.90 -11.68 5.34
CA ASN A 252 7.00 -12.10 4.47
C ASN A 252 7.75 -10.86 3.98
N ARG A 253 8.99 -10.71 4.46
CA ARG A 253 9.92 -9.66 4.05
C ARG A 253 11.29 -10.30 3.89
N PRO A 254 11.62 -10.84 2.71
CA PRO A 254 12.95 -11.36 2.45
C PRO A 254 14.00 -10.31 2.80
N GLU A 255 15.00 -10.66 3.59
CA GLU A 255 16.12 -9.75 3.91
C GLU A 255 16.97 -9.44 2.68
N THR A 256 16.96 -10.34 1.70
CA THR A 256 17.68 -10.21 0.44
C THR A 256 16.89 -10.85 -0.70
N PHE A 257 17.09 -10.33 -1.92
CA PHE A 257 16.51 -10.87 -3.15
C PHE A 257 17.51 -11.68 -3.99
N LYS A 258 18.64 -12.12 -3.41
CA LYS A 258 19.67 -12.92 -4.11
C LYS A 258 19.12 -14.17 -4.79
N HIS A 259 18.14 -14.82 -4.17
CA HIS A 259 17.52 -16.05 -4.67
C HIS A 259 16.29 -15.81 -5.55
N LEU A 260 15.95 -14.56 -5.83
CA LEU A 260 14.84 -14.25 -6.71
C LEU A 260 15.17 -14.72 -8.13
N GLN A 261 14.34 -15.60 -8.65
CA GLN A 261 14.35 -16.02 -10.04
C GLN A 261 13.34 -15.17 -10.80
N MET A 262 13.69 -14.75 -12.02
CA MET A 262 12.84 -13.88 -12.83
C MET A 262 12.73 -14.45 -14.24
N ASP A 263 11.53 -14.79 -14.67
CA ASP A 263 11.25 -15.13 -16.07
C ASP A 263 10.20 -14.15 -16.63
N LEU A 264 10.58 -13.36 -17.63
CA LEU A 264 9.70 -12.38 -18.25
C LEU A 264 8.89 -12.94 -19.43
N GLY A 265 8.85 -14.26 -19.62
CA GLY A 265 8.13 -14.94 -20.70
C GLY A 265 6.63 -14.64 -20.77
N PHE A 266 6.02 -14.25 -19.65
CA PHE A 266 4.61 -13.85 -19.57
C PHE A 266 4.32 -12.45 -20.15
N LEU A 267 5.36 -11.62 -20.38
CA LEU A 267 5.17 -10.28 -20.89
C LEU A 267 4.55 -10.31 -22.29
N LYS A 268 3.75 -9.29 -22.58
CA LYS A 268 3.10 -9.05 -23.86
C LYS A 268 3.40 -7.61 -24.29
N PRO A 269 3.31 -7.28 -25.60
CA PRO A 269 3.54 -5.91 -26.07
C PRO A 269 2.73 -4.86 -25.30
N ALA A 270 1.47 -5.17 -24.96
CA ALA A 270 0.59 -4.27 -24.21
C ALA A 270 1.12 -3.92 -22.80
N HIS A 271 1.88 -4.81 -22.15
CA HIS A 271 2.47 -4.53 -20.83
C HIS A 271 3.61 -3.51 -20.91
N LEU A 272 4.26 -3.39 -22.07
CA LEU A 272 5.43 -2.55 -22.31
C LEU A 272 5.09 -1.27 -23.09
N ALA A 273 3.83 -1.06 -23.46
CA ALA A 273 3.40 0.07 -24.27
C ALA A 273 3.71 1.45 -23.66
N ARG A 274 4.01 1.51 -22.36
CA ARG A 274 4.37 2.72 -21.61
C ARG A 274 5.65 2.56 -20.80
N GLY A 275 6.48 1.58 -21.17
CA GLY A 275 7.64 1.18 -20.38
C GLY A 275 7.27 0.25 -19.21
N LEU A 276 8.30 -0.20 -18.49
CA LEU A 276 8.18 -1.14 -17.38
C LEU A 276 8.25 -0.41 -16.03
N GLU A 277 7.34 -0.72 -15.11
CA GLU A 277 7.44 -0.29 -13.72
C GLU A 277 8.30 -1.26 -12.92
N ILE A 278 9.34 -0.75 -12.27
CA ILE A 278 10.33 -1.56 -11.55
C ILE A 278 10.58 -0.98 -10.17
N ASN A 279 10.74 -1.87 -9.19
CA ASN A 279 11.32 -1.56 -7.90
C ASN A 279 12.75 -2.14 -7.85
N PHE A 280 13.75 -1.29 -7.71
CA PHE A 280 15.13 -1.71 -7.41
C PHE A 280 15.35 -1.82 -5.90
N SER A 281 14.52 -1.17 -5.10
CA SER A 281 14.53 -1.32 -3.66
C SER A 281 13.12 -1.29 -3.09
N ARG A 282 12.99 -1.82 -1.88
CA ARG A 282 11.74 -1.86 -1.12
C ARG A 282 11.95 -1.36 0.29
N GLY A 283 10.98 -0.60 0.77
CA GLY A 283 10.97 -0.05 2.12
C GLY A 283 11.62 1.33 2.20
N CYS A 284 11.24 2.07 3.23
CA CYS A 284 11.62 3.47 3.39
C CYS A 284 11.94 3.77 4.86
N GLY A 285 13.12 4.34 5.12
CA GLY A 285 13.58 4.69 6.46
C GLY A 285 12.86 5.91 7.08
N ARG A 286 12.00 6.58 6.31
CA ARG A 286 11.40 7.86 6.71
C ARG A 286 10.36 7.72 7.84
N GLY A 287 10.20 8.82 8.57
CA GLY A 287 9.42 8.93 9.81
C GLY A 287 7.94 9.25 9.63
N CYS A 288 7.44 9.40 8.40
CA CYS A 288 6.09 9.89 8.11
C CYS A 288 5.01 9.14 8.90
N VAL A 289 4.12 9.88 9.58
CA VAL A 289 3.11 9.30 10.48
C VAL A 289 1.89 8.76 9.73
N PHE A 290 1.57 9.35 8.58
CA PHE A 290 0.45 8.95 7.73
C PHE A 290 0.77 7.79 6.78
N CYS A 291 2.06 7.53 6.51
CA CYS A 291 2.49 6.42 5.66
C CYS A 291 2.31 5.07 6.38
N CYS A 292 1.69 4.09 5.71
CA CYS A 292 1.49 2.74 6.23
C CYS A 292 2.77 1.89 6.24
N ARG A 293 3.79 2.27 5.45
CA ARG A 293 5.07 1.55 5.32
C ARG A 293 4.88 0.07 5.01
N VAL A 294 4.05 -0.22 4.00
CA VAL A 294 3.71 -1.59 3.58
C VAL A 294 4.96 -2.44 3.33
N GLN A 295 5.96 -1.87 2.65
CA GLN A 295 7.24 -2.52 2.34
C GLN A 295 8.24 -2.55 3.53
N GLY A 296 7.88 -1.97 4.68
CA GLY A 296 8.70 -1.91 5.88
C GLY A 296 9.54 -0.65 6.02
N ARG A 297 10.29 -0.56 7.14
CA ARG A 297 11.13 0.60 7.49
C ARG A 297 12.59 0.46 7.05
N LYS A 298 13.01 -0.76 6.72
CA LYS A 298 14.36 -1.06 6.30
C LYS A 298 14.40 -1.03 4.78
N LEU A 299 15.32 -0.25 4.23
CA LEU A 299 15.63 -0.30 2.81
C LEU A 299 16.24 -1.67 2.49
N ARG A 300 15.59 -2.42 1.61
CA ARG A 300 16.07 -3.71 1.10
C ARG A 300 16.26 -3.58 -0.39
N LYS A 301 17.49 -3.79 -0.84
CA LYS A 301 17.94 -3.55 -2.21
C LYS A 301 17.85 -4.85 -3.02
N LEU A 302 17.44 -4.74 -4.27
CA LEU A 302 17.69 -5.78 -5.27
C LEU A 302 19.21 -5.84 -5.50
N PRO A 303 19.87 -7.00 -5.36
CA PRO A 303 21.29 -7.12 -5.69
C PRO A 303 21.57 -6.58 -7.10
N LEU A 304 22.71 -5.90 -7.30
CA LEU A 304 23.02 -5.27 -8.59
C LEU A 304 23.09 -6.28 -9.72
N GLU A 305 23.54 -7.51 -9.43
CA GLU A 305 23.57 -8.62 -10.38
C GLU A 305 22.15 -9.01 -10.82
N LYS A 306 21.17 -8.93 -9.91
CA LYS A 306 19.76 -9.18 -10.20
C LYS A 306 19.10 -8.01 -10.93
N ALA A 307 19.46 -6.77 -10.58
CA ALA A 307 19.03 -5.60 -11.34
C ALA A 307 19.53 -5.68 -12.79
N GLU A 308 20.80 -6.04 -12.99
CA GLU A 308 21.40 -6.26 -14.31
C GLU A 308 20.71 -7.40 -15.07
N GLU A 309 20.49 -8.56 -14.44
CA GLU A 309 19.73 -9.68 -15.03
C GLU A 309 18.35 -9.25 -15.53
N LEU A 310 17.62 -8.46 -14.73
CA LEU A 310 16.30 -7.93 -15.10
C LEU A 310 16.37 -7.00 -16.31
N LEU A 311 17.35 -6.10 -16.36
CA LEU A 311 17.53 -5.15 -17.46
C LEU A 311 17.92 -5.84 -18.77
N ILE A 312 18.75 -6.89 -18.70
CA ILE A 312 19.08 -7.73 -19.87
C ILE A 312 17.80 -8.38 -20.42
N LYS A 313 17.03 -9.06 -19.57
CA LYS A 313 15.78 -9.72 -19.97
C LYS A 313 14.75 -8.73 -20.51
N TYR A 314 14.68 -7.52 -19.94
CA TYR A 314 13.81 -6.48 -20.43
C TYR A 314 14.23 -6.01 -21.84
N LYS A 315 15.53 -5.81 -22.07
CA LYS A 315 16.08 -5.47 -23.39
C LYS A 315 15.77 -6.54 -24.45
N GLU A 316 15.90 -7.81 -24.09
CA GLU A 316 15.54 -8.94 -24.97
C GLU A 316 14.07 -8.89 -25.35
N LYS A 317 13.17 -8.65 -24.39
CA LYS A 317 11.72 -8.54 -24.63
C LYS A 317 11.34 -7.36 -25.52
N ILE A 318 12.02 -6.23 -25.36
CA ILE A 318 11.83 -5.07 -26.24
C ILE A 318 12.21 -5.42 -27.70
N ALA A 319 13.34 -6.11 -27.89
CA ALA A 319 13.78 -6.55 -29.21
C ALA A 319 12.81 -7.58 -29.82
N GLU A 320 12.36 -8.55 -29.03
CA GLU A 320 11.38 -9.57 -29.42
C GLU A 320 10.08 -8.96 -29.95
N PHE A 321 9.55 -7.93 -29.27
CA PHE A 321 8.25 -7.33 -29.64
C PHE A 321 8.34 -6.25 -30.71
N SER A 322 9.55 -5.83 -31.12
CA SER A 322 9.76 -4.78 -32.13
C SER A 322 8.93 -3.51 -31.85
N LEU A 323 8.89 -3.08 -30.57
CA LEU A 323 8.10 -1.92 -30.15
C LEU A 323 8.60 -0.64 -30.85
N PRO A 324 7.71 0.20 -31.41
CA PRO A 324 8.13 1.43 -32.09
C PRO A 324 8.43 2.60 -31.13
N GLY A 325 9.33 3.50 -31.54
CA GLY A 325 9.53 4.83 -30.95
C GLY A 325 10.20 4.89 -29.57
N ASP A 326 10.05 6.03 -28.88
CA ASP A 326 10.69 6.31 -27.58
C ASP A 326 10.20 5.42 -26.41
N ALA A 327 9.22 4.54 -26.65
CA ALA A 327 8.82 3.50 -25.71
C ALA A 327 9.90 2.40 -25.57
N LEU A 328 10.84 2.32 -26.52
CA LEU A 328 12.02 1.44 -26.47
C LEU A 328 12.89 1.79 -25.24
N GLY A 329 12.78 0.98 -24.19
CA GLY A 329 13.62 1.08 -23.00
C GLY A 329 13.15 2.08 -21.94
N ALA A 330 11.93 2.62 -22.08
CA ALA A 330 11.31 3.42 -21.04
C ALA A 330 11.05 2.61 -19.77
N MET A 331 11.25 3.20 -18.60
CA MET A 331 10.90 2.61 -17.31
C MET A 331 10.43 3.65 -16.30
N ASN A 332 9.70 3.19 -15.30
CA ASN A 332 9.32 3.97 -14.14
C ASN A 332 9.87 3.28 -12.88
N ILE A 333 10.74 4.00 -12.14
CA ILE A 333 11.29 3.50 -10.87
C ILE A 333 10.28 3.82 -9.76
N ASN A 334 9.60 2.79 -9.27
CA ASN A 334 8.54 2.89 -8.27
C ASN A 334 9.04 2.67 -6.83
N ASP A 335 10.33 2.89 -6.59
CA ASP A 335 10.91 2.86 -5.25
C ASP A 335 10.33 3.99 -4.39
N ASP A 336 10.07 3.73 -3.10
CA ASP A 336 9.54 4.75 -2.18
C ASP A 336 10.45 5.99 -2.12
N ASP A 337 11.77 5.78 -2.09
CA ASP A 337 12.82 6.81 -2.08
C ASP A 337 14.18 6.19 -2.46
N ILE A 338 14.48 6.00 -3.76
CA ILE A 338 15.74 5.36 -4.19
C ILE A 338 16.98 6.17 -3.79
N LEU A 339 16.85 7.51 -3.76
CA LEU A 339 17.94 8.42 -3.40
C LEU A 339 18.22 8.49 -1.89
N GLN A 340 17.45 7.79 -1.05
CA GLN A 340 17.82 7.63 0.36
C GLN A 340 19.15 6.86 0.54
N ASP A 341 19.60 6.15 -0.51
CA ASP A 341 20.92 5.54 -0.61
C ASP A 341 21.59 5.93 -1.94
N PRO A 342 22.31 7.08 -1.97
CA PRO A 342 22.87 7.63 -3.21
C PRO A 342 23.86 6.71 -3.92
N ALA A 343 24.67 5.95 -3.16
CA ALA A 343 25.66 5.04 -3.73
C ALA A 343 24.97 3.89 -4.49
N TYR A 344 23.90 3.34 -3.92
CA TYR A 344 23.12 2.31 -4.60
C TYR A 344 22.35 2.88 -5.80
N ALA A 345 21.72 4.05 -5.66
CA ALA A 345 21.05 4.72 -6.76
C ALA A 345 21.99 4.96 -7.95
N ALA A 346 23.21 5.45 -7.68
CA ALA A 346 24.23 5.64 -8.71
C ALA A 346 24.58 4.34 -9.44
N ALA A 347 24.76 3.24 -8.70
CA ALA A 347 25.02 1.93 -9.29
C ALA A 347 23.86 1.44 -10.18
N VAL A 348 22.61 1.62 -9.73
CA VAL A 348 21.42 1.30 -10.53
C VAL A 348 21.34 2.16 -11.78
N PHE A 349 21.53 3.48 -11.67
CA PHE A 349 21.47 4.40 -12.82
C PHE A 349 22.57 4.10 -13.84
N MET A 350 23.76 3.72 -13.41
CA MET A 350 24.80 3.23 -14.32
C MET A 350 24.35 1.98 -15.10
N LEU A 351 23.66 1.03 -14.47
CA LEU A 351 23.10 -0.14 -15.16
C LEU A 351 22.00 0.25 -16.15
N VAL A 352 21.08 1.14 -15.75
CA VAL A 352 20.03 1.67 -16.62
C VAL A 352 20.64 2.24 -17.91
N LYS A 353 21.65 3.11 -17.78
CA LYS A 353 22.38 3.68 -18.92
C LYS A 353 23.14 2.64 -19.73
N LYS A 354 23.87 1.72 -19.08
CA LYS A 354 24.62 0.63 -19.72
C LYS A 354 23.76 -0.19 -20.68
N TYR A 355 22.50 -0.43 -20.31
CA TYR A 355 21.56 -1.21 -21.13
C TYR A 355 20.71 -0.37 -22.09
N GLY A 356 20.99 0.94 -22.20
CA GLY A 356 20.27 1.86 -23.10
C GLY A 356 18.84 2.15 -22.64
N MET A 357 18.55 1.94 -21.36
CA MET A 357 17.24 2.20 -20.77
C MET A 357 17.16 3.64 -20.27
N ARG A 358 15.94 4.18 -20.16
CA ARG A 358 15.69 5.55 -19.70
C ARG A 358 14.47 5.59 -18.80
N ILE A 359 14.48 6.50 -17.83
CA ILE A 359 13.42 6.65 -16.84
C ILE A 359 12.54 7.87 -17.14
N HIS A 360 11.30 7.83 -16.64
CA HIS A 360 10.42 9.02 -16.69
C HIS A 360 10.82 10.08 -15.67
N GLY A 361 11.23 9.66 -14.47
CA GLY A 361 11.53 10.54 -13.35
C GLY A 361 12.02 9.75 -12.14
N ILE A 362 12.40 10.46 -11.08
CA ILE A 362 12.81 9.87 -9.80
C ILE A 362 11.83 10.30 -8.71
N GLN A 363 11.20 9.35 -8.02
CA GLN A 363 10.46 9.64 -6.81
C GLN A 363 11.42 9.69 -5.60
N THR A 364 11.36 10.76 -4.82
CA THR A 364 12.21 10.95 -3.64
C THR A 364 11.58 11.92 -2.63
N SER A 365 12.28 12.17 -1.53
CA SER A 365 11.90 13.16 -0.52
C SER A 365 12.92 14.30 -0.48
N PRO A 366 12.53 15.53 -0.08
CA PRO A 366 13.50 16.61 0.15
C PRO A 366 14.63 16.20 1.09
N ALA A 367 14.34 15.33 2.07
CA ALA A 367 15.33 14.82 3.02
C ALA A 367 16.37 13.86 2.42
N ALA A 368 16.23 13.42 1.16
CA ALA A 368 17.29 12.72 0.42
C ALA A 368 18.23 13.68 -0.30
N LEU A 369 17.74 14.89 -0.60
CA LEU A 369 18.46 15.93 -1.33
C LEU A 369 19.24 16.87 -0.41
N LEU A 370 19.14 16.67 0.90
CA LEU A 370 19.76 17.47 1.93
C LEU A 370 20.74 16.63 2.74
N GLN A 371 21.82 17.25 3.17
CA GLN A 371 22.75 16.73 4.18
C GLN A 371 22.10 16.77 5.57
N SER A 372 22.75 16.13 6.55
CA SER A 372 22.24 16.09 7.93
C SER A 372 22.16 17.46 8.61
N ASP A 373 22.93 18.43 8.15
CA ASP A 373 22.92 19.83 8.61
C ASP A 373 21.87 20.71 7.90
N GLY A 374 21.14 20.14 6.93
CA GLY A 374 20.13 20.86 6.15
C GLY A 374 20.67 21.58 4.92
N THR A 375 21.98 21.50 4.62
CA THR A 375 22.55 22.00 3.36
C THR A 375 22.23 21.07 2.20
N THR A 376 22.30 21.58 0.97
CA THR A 376 22.02 20.80 -0.23
C THR A 376 23.08 19.72 -0.48
N ASN A 377 22.64 18.49 -0.79
CA ASN A 377 23.53 17.41 -1.19
C ASN A 377 23.81 17.46 -2.70
N THR A 378 24.84 18.23 -3.08
CA THR A 378 25.18 18.47 -4.50
C THR A 378 25.43 17.18 -5.27
N GLY A 379 26.12 16.19 -4.69
CA GLY A 379 26.38 14.91 -5.35
C GLY A 379 25.10 14.12 -5.68
N VAL A 380 24.08 14.19 -4.82
CA VAL A 380 22.77 13.58 -5.11
C VAL A 380 22.03 14.36 -6.19
N LEU A 381 22.11 15.69 -6.17
CA LEU A 381 21.49 16.52 -7.20
C LEU A 381 22.14 16.32 -8.57
N ASP A 382 23.46 16.24 -8.63
CA ASP A 382 24.21 15.99 -9.87
C ASP A 382 23.87 14.61 -10.43
N LEU A 383 23.74 13.60 -9.57
CA LEU A 383 23.27 12.27 -9.95
C LEU A 383 21.86 12.30 -10.54
N ALA A 384 20.94 13.04 -9.92
CA ALA A 384 19.57 13.18 -10.39
C ALA A 384 19.46 14.03 -11.66
N ALA A 385 20.39 14.95 -11.91
CA ALA A 385 20.38 15.87 -13.03
C ALA A 385 20.96 15.29 -14.33
N ASP A 386 21.39 14.03 -14.35
CA ASP A 386 21.97 13.39 -15.53
C ASP A 386 20.93 13.26 -16.67
N PRO A 387 21.04 14.02 -17.78
CA PRO A 387 20.05 13.99 -18.85
C PRO A 387 20.02 12.66 -19.60
N GLU A 388 21.11 11.88 -19.61
CA GLU A 388 21.14 10.57 -20.29
C GLU A 388 20.20 9.55 -19.64
N LEU A 389 19.83 9.79 -18.38
CA LEU A 389 18.95 8.92 -17.63
C LEU A 389 17.48 9.03 -18.07
N TYR A 390 17.06 10.14 -18.71
CA TYR A 390 15.65 10.46 -18.92
C TYR A 390 15.22 10.31 -20.37
N ILE A 391 13.98 9.83 -20.58
CA ILE A 391 13.43 9.53 -21.92
C ILE A 391 13.56 10.71 -22.88
N ASP A 392 13.20 11.91 -22.41
CA ASP A 392 13.23 13.16 -23.17
C ASP A 392 14.47 14.02 -22.91
N GLY A 393 15.48 13.48 -22.21
CA GLY A 393 16.66 14.23 -21.79
C GLY A 393 16.38 15.34 -20.77
N ARG A 394 15.17 15.38 -20.17
CA ARG A 394 14.77 16.42 -19.21
C ARG A 394 14.57 15.83 -17.81
N PRO A 395 15.57 15.98 -16.92
CA PRO A 395 15.50 15.50 -15.55
C PRO A 395 14.21 15.88 -14.82
N LEU A 396 13.67 14.93 -14.06
CA LEU A 396 12.38 15.04 -13.39
C LEU A 396 12.41 14.38 -12.01
N LEU A 397 12.01 15.14 -11.00
CA LEU A 397 11.80 14.67 -9.63
C LEU A 397 10.31 14.73 -9.24
N TRP A 398 9.81 13.68 -8.61
CA TRP A 398 8.57 13.69 -7.85
C TRP A 398 8.90 13.70 -6.37
N LEU A 399 8.64 14.84 -5.72
CA LEU A 399 9.05 15.12 -4.35
C LEU A 399 7.89 14.93 -3.39
N GLY A 400 8.02 13.94 -2.52
CA GLY A 400 7.20 13.79 -1.33
C GLY A 400 7.50 14.91 -0.32
N THR A 401 7.18 16.16 -0.66
CA THR A 401 7.24 17.33 0.22
C THR A 401 6.08 17.27 1.21
N ASP A 402 4.87 17.08 0.69
CA ASP A 402 3.57 17.03 1.38
C ASP A 402 3.17 18.31 2.12
N VAL A 403 4.09 19.08 2.67
CA VAL A 403 3.85 20.38 3.32
C VAL A 403 5.08 21.28 3.15
N PHE A 404 4.89 22.60 3.16
CA PHE A 404 5.94 23.61 3.02
C PHE A 404 6.23 24.38 4.32
N LEU A 405 5.41 24.18 5.36
CA LEU A 405 5.65 24.74 6.68
C LEU A 405 6.42 23.76 7.59
N PRO A 406 7.56 24.14 8.20
CA PRO A 406 8.35 23.26 9.07
C PRO A 406 7.57 22.70 10.26
N GLN A 407 6.69 23.50 10.88
CA GLN A 407 5.84 23.08 11.98
C GLN A 407 4.85 21.99 11.56
N ARG A 408 4.26 22.10 10.37
CA ARG A 408 3.38 21.07 9.80
C ARG A 408 4.18 19.82 9.43
N ALA A 409 5.36 19.99 8.84
CA ALA A 409 6.25 18.87 8.50
C ALA A 409 6.57 18.03 9.75
N ARG A 410 6.86 18.67 10.88
CA ARG A 410 7.07 17.99 12.16
C ARG A 410 5.85 17.19 12.61
N ARG A 411 4.62 17.74 12.51
CA ARG A 411 3.38 17.00 12.83
C ARG A 411 3.22 15.75 11.95
N LEU A 412 3.59 15.86 10.67
CA LEU A 412 3.56 14.73 9.74
C LEU A 412 4.71 13.74 9.89
N GLY A 413 5.63 13.94 10.84
CA GLY A 413 6.81 13.08 11.04
C GLY A 413 7.85 13.24 9.95
N LYS A 414 7.89 14.41 9.30
CA LYS A 414 8.84 14.78 8.27
C LYS A 414 9.87 15.78 8.79
N ARG A 415 10.96 15.90 8.04
CA ARG A 415 11.97 16.95 8.19
C ARG A 415 11.93 17.81 6.95
N LEU A 416 11.60 19.07 7.15
CA LEU A 416 11.65 20.11 6.12
C LEU A 416 12.52 21.24 6.68
N PRO A 417 13.49 21.77 5.90
CA PRO A 417 14.25 22.94 6.31
C PRO A 417 13.35 24.18 6.44
N ALA A 418 13.87 25.25 7.02
CA ALA A 418 13.19 26.55 7.02
C ALA A 418 12.93 27.03 5.57
N PRO A 419 11.90 27.86 5.33
CA PRO A 419 11.52 28.29 3.98
C PRO A 419 12.68 28.87 3.16
N GLU A 420 13.57 29.64 3.77
CA GLU A 420 14.74 30.24 3.12
C GLU A 420 15.72 29.16 2.65
N ALA A 421 16.03 28.20 3.52
CA ALA A 421 16.89 27.07 3.17
C ALA A 421 16.22 26.11 2.16
N PHE A 422 14.88 25.99 2.20
CA PHE A 422 14.15 25.26 1.18
C PHE A 422 14.24 25.97 -0.18
N ALA A 423 14.15 27.30 -0.21
CA ALA A 423 14.34 28.09 -1.43
C ALA A 423 15.76 27.92 -2.01
N VAL A 424 16.80 27.79 -1.16
CA VAL A 424 18.16 27.43 -1.61
C VAL A 424 18.18 26.07 -2.30
N LEU A 425 17.47 25.07 -1.77
CA LEU A 425 17.32 23.78 -2.44
C LEU A 425 16.65 23.95 -3.82
N LEU A 426 15.55 24.69 -3.90
CA LEU A 426 14.84 24.94 -5.17
C LEU A 426 15.75 25.65 -6.19
N ALA A 427 16.52 26.65 -5.78
CA ALA A 427 17.50 27.32 -6.64
C ALA A 427 18.56 26.36 -7.19
N GLU A 428 19.04 25.41 -6.37
CA GLU A 428 19.99 24.39 -6.81
C GLU A 428 19.37 23.35 -7.76
N LEU A 429 18.05 23.11 -7.68
CA LEU A 429 17.31 22.31 -8.66
C LEU A 429 17.18 23.06 -10.00
N GLU A 430 16.78 24.35 -9.97
CA GLU A 430 16.68 25.21 -11.16
C GLU A 430 18.01 25.31 -11.91
N LYS A 431 19.10 25.53 -11.18
CA LYS A 431 20.47 25.64 -11.74
C LYS A 431 20.86 24.39 -12.54
N ARG A 432 20.29 23.24 -12.22
CA ARG A 432 20.52 21.95 -12.89
C ARG A 432 19.47 21.60 -13.92
N GLY A 433 18.48 22.46 -14.15
CA GLY A 433 17.36 22.20 -15.06
C GLY A 433 16.48 21.03 -14.61
N LEU A 434 16.46 20.73 -13.31
CA LEU A 434 15.60 19.68 -12.76
C LEU A 434 14.16 20.18 -12.73
N ARG A 435 13.26 19.50 -13.44
CA ARG A 435 11.82 19.67 -13.22
C ARG A 435 11.45 19.01 -11.91
N HIS A 436 10.65 19.66 -11.07
CA HIS A 436 10.24 19.08 -9.81
C HIS A 436 8.77 19.29 -9.52
N PHE A 437 8.09 18.18 -9.23
CA PHE A 437 6.69 18.14 -8.86
C PHE A 437 6.58 17.77 -7.40
N HIS A 438 5.95 18.64 -6.61
CA HIS A 438 5.79 18.44 -5.19
C HIS A 438 4.40 17.92 -4.87
N TYR A 439 4.32 16.85 -4.08
CA TYR A 439 3.08 16.46 -3.42
C TYR A 439 2.72 17.51 -2.36
N TRP A 440 1.43 17.82 -2.23
CA TRP A 440 0.91 18.73 -1.22
C TRP A 440 -0.35 18.15 -0.56
N ILE A 441 -0.28 18.04 0.77
CA ILE A 441 -1.37 17.70 1.69
C ILE A 441 -1.85 19.02 2.30
N SER A 442 -2.90 19.60 1.73
CA SER A 442 -3.36 20.94 2.13
C SER A 442 -3.81 21.00 3.59
N SER A 443 -4.33 19.90 4.14
CA SER A 443 -4.72 19.79 5.55
C SER A 443 -4.32 18.48 6.21
N ASP A 444 -3.79 18.58 7.44
CA ASP A 444 -3.50 17.46 8.33
C ASP A 444 -4.52 17.29 9.47
N GLY A 445 -5.68 17.93 9.35
CA GLY A 445 -6.75 17.95 10.36
C GLY A 445 -6.52 18.91 11.54
N ALA A 446 -5.25 19.21 11.86
CA ALA A 446 -4.89 20.25 12.82
C ALA A 446 -4.62 21.61 12.15
N SER A 447 -4.56 21.63 10.81
CA SER A 447 -4.43 22.84 10.00
C SER A 447 -5.51 23.88 10.32
N ASN A 448 -5.10 25.14 10.40
CA ASN A 448 -5.97 26.30 10.55
C ASN A 448 -5.80 27.26 9.36
N TRP A 449 -6.58 28.34 9.34
CA TRP A 449 -6.52 29.35 8.28
C TRP A 449 -5.16 30.06 8.17
N GLU A 450 -4.49 30.35 9.28
CA GLU A 450 -3.17 30.99 9.26
C GLU A 450 -2.14 30.12 8.54
N GLU A 451 -2.04 28.85 8.96
CA GLU A 451 -1.12 27.89 8.36
C GLU A 451 -1.44 27.64 6.89
N PHE A 452 -2.73 27.55 6.53
CA PHE A 452 -3.14 27.38 5.13
C PHE A 452 -2.73 28.57 4.26
N VAL A 453 -3.00 29.81 4.72
CA VAL A 453 -2.65 31.02 3.97
C VAL A 453 -1.14 31.23 3.89
N GLU A 454 -0.41 30.99 4.99
CA GLU A 454 1.05 31.07 5.01
C GLU A 454 1.67 30.08 4.00
N GLU A 455 1.15 28.85 3.96
CA GLU A 455 1.62 27.85 3.01
C GLU A 455 1.26 28.18 1.56
N LEU A 456 0.05 28.70 1.31
CA LEU A 456 -0.37 29.20 -0.01
C LEU A 456 0.54 30.34 -0.48
N ALA A 457 0.92 31.26 0.42
CA ALA A 457 1.84 32.35 0.13
C ALA A 457 3.22 31.81 -0.29
N LEU A 458 3.76 30.83 0.45
CA LEU A 458 5.03 30.17 0.12
C LEU A 458 4.97 29.48 -1.25
N ILE A 459 3.93 28.69 -1.51
CA ILE A 459 3.74 28.00 -2.79
C ILE A 459 3.66 29.00 -3.94
N THR A 460 2.90 30.08 -3.77
CA THR A 460 2.76 31.13 -4.78
C THR A 460 4.11 31.81 -5.05
N GLY A 461 4.87 32.13 -4.00
CA GLY A 461 6.22 32.66 -4.11
C GLY A 461 7.14 31.71 -4.86
N PHE A 462 7.17 30.42 -4.50
CA PHE A 462 7.98 29.43 -5.17
C PHE A 462 7.60 29.25 -6.64
N TYR A 463 6.31 29.27 -6.96
CA TYR A 463 5.85 29.18 -8.34
C TYR A 463 6.31 30.38 -9.19
N ARG A 464 6.28 31.58 -8.61
CA ARG A 464 6.77 32.80 -9.29
C ARG A 464 8.29 32.80 -9.46
N ASP A 465 9.00 32.36 -8.42
CA ASP A 465 10.46 32.52 -8.33
C ASP A 465 11.22 31.36 -8.98
N PHE A 466 10.59 30.19 -9.18
CA PHE A 466 11.21 28.97 -9.70
C PHE A 466 10.39 28.36 -10.86
N ALA A 467 10.87 28.51 -12.10
CA ALA A 467 10.15 28.14 -13.33
C ALA A 467 9.85 26.63 -13.47
N ASN A 468 10.67 25.77 -12.86
CA ASN A 468 10.55 24.32 -12.85
C ASN A 468 9.78 23.80 -11.63
N PHE A 469 9.35 24.67 -10.71
CA PHE A 469 8.48 24.33 -9.58
C PHE A 469 7.06 24.02 -10.04
N ASN A 470 6.58 22.82 -9.72
CA ASN A 470 5.22 22.42 -9.99
C ASN A 470 4.62 21.68 -8.78
N LEU A 471 3.30 21.72 -8.67
CA LEU A 471 2.55 20.90 -7.73
C LEU A 471 1.98 19.69 -8.47
N LEU A 472 2.08 18.50 -7.86
CA LEU A 472 1.41 17.30 -8.35
C LEU A 472 -0.06 17.29 -7.89
N ALA A 473 -0.84 16.29 -8.36
CA ALA A 473 -2.19 16.04 -7.87
C ALA A 473 -2.23 16.13 -6.34
N HIS A 474 -2.99 17.11 -5.84
CA HIS A 474 -3.04 17.49 -4.44
C HIS A 474 -3.90 16.50 -3.66
N ALA A 475 -3.55 16.27 -2.40
CA ALA A 475 -4.41 15.60 -1.43
C ALA A 475 -5.02 16.71 -0.56
N PRO A 476 -6.28 17.12 -0.78
CA PRO A 476 -6.87 18.21 0.00
C PRO A 476 -6.84 17.93 1.50
N PHE A 477 -7.03 16.66 1.85
CA PHE A 477 -7.01 16.15 3.20
C PHE A 477 -6.07 14.96 3.29
N ILE A 478 -5.43 14.81 4.46
CA ILE A 478 -4.73 13.58 4.78
C ILE A 478 -5.73 12.43 5.00
N VAL A 479 -5.38 11.25 4.49
CA VAL A 479 -6.14 10.01 4.74
C VAL A 479 -5.39 9.20 5.80
N PRO A 480 -5.91 9.11 7.04
CA PRO A 480 -5.26 8.36 8.10
C PRO A 480 -5.54 6.85 7.94
N TYR A 481 -4.90 6.18 6.98
CA TYR A 481 -5.15 4.75 6.76
C TYR A 481 -4.96 3.89 8.02
N PRO A 482 -5.72 2.79 8.21
CA PRO A 482 -5.78 2.03 9.47
C PRO A 482 -4.42 1.56 10.01
N ALA A 483 -3.49 1.26 9.10
CA ALA A 483 -2.16 0.78 9.46
C ALA A 483 -1.15 1.88 9.81
N SER A 484 -1.48 3.13 9.49
CA SER A 484 -0.62 4.29 9.72
C SER A 484 -0.45 4.57 11.22
N ARG A 485 0.59 5.32 11.57
CA ARG A 485 0.77 5.80 12.95
C ARG A 485 -0.29 6.86 13.30
N LEU A 486 -0.63 7.71 12.34
CA LEU A 486 -1.64 8.75 12.49
C LEU A 486 -3.00 8.16 12.88
N PHE A 487 -3.47 7.12 12.20
CA PHE A 487 -4.73 6.47 12.56
C PHE A 487 -4.72 5.96 14.01
N ARG A 488 -3.66 5.27 14.43
CA ARG A 488 -3.53 4.77 15.81
C ARG A 488 -3.58 5.90 16.85
N GLU A 489 -3.03 7.07 16.53
CA GLU A 489 -3.09 8.24 17.39
C GLU A 489 -4.52 8.82 17.46
N LEU A 490 -5.21 8.88 16.32
CA LEU A 490 -6.59 9.39 16.19
C LEU A 490 -7.67 8.44 16.71
N THR A 491 -7.36 7.15 16.89
CA THR A 491 -8.28 6.16 17.46
C THR A 491 -7.89 5.72 18.88
N LYS A 492 -6.95 6.43 19.50
CA LYS A 492 -6.51 6.13 20.86
C LYS A 492 -7.70 6.24 21.82
N GLY A 493 -7.94 5.19 22.62
CA GLY A 493 -9.11 5.10 23.50
C GLY A 493 -10.36 4.52 22.84
N GLY A 494 -10.24 3.96 21.64
CA GLY A 494 -11.32 3.20 20.98
C GLY A 494 -12.40 4.07 20.32
N ARG A 495 -12.23 5.40 20.31
CA ARG A 495 -13.14 6.33 19.62
C ARG A 495 -12.40 7.01 18.48
N VAL A 496 -13.06 7.07 17.33
CA VAL A 496 -12.65 7.88 16.18
C VAL A 496 -12.87 9.36 16.53
N VAL A 497 -11.88 10.22 16.32
CA VAL A 497 -12.07 11.67 16.47
C VAL A 497 -13.15 12.17 15.51
N ALA A 498 -13.96 13.15 15.96
CA ALA A 498 -15.10 13.67 15.18
C ALA A 498 -14.70 14.27 13.81
N SER A 499 -13.46 14.72 13.68
CA SER A 499 -12.89 15.26 12.44
C SER A 499 -12.54 14.19 11.40
N MET A 500 -12.40 12.93 11.78
CA MET A 500 -12.08 11.85 10.84
C MET A 500 -13.37 11.35 10.19
N LYS A 501 -13.52 11.62 8.89
CA LYS A 501 -14.64 11.13 8.09
C LYS A 501 -14.36 9.72 7.63
N LEU A 502 -15.35 8.85 7.75
CA LEU A 502 -15.23 7.43 7.41
C LEU A 502 -15.95 7.17 6.10
N ARG A 503 -15.30 6.42 5.20
CA ARG A 503 -15.95 5.88 4.00
C ARG A 503 -16.85 4.71 4.36
N THR A 504 -16.36 3.83 5.25
CA THR A 504 -17.13 2.71 5.78
C THR A 504 -16.58 2.25 7.12
N GLU A 505 -17.42 1.58 7.89
CA GLU A 505 -17.07 0.95 9.16
C GLU A 505 -17.76 -0.42 9.23
N TRP A 506 -16.97 -1.48 9.39
CA TRP A 506 -17.45 -2.84 9.54
C TRP A 506 -17.09 -3.33 10.93
N ARG A 507 -18.12 -3.49 11.76
CA ARG A 507 -18.01 -4.03 13.12
C ARG A 507 -18.33 -5.51 13.13
N THR A 508 -17.69 -6.23 14.04
CA THR A 508 -17.84 -7.67 14.20
C THR A 508 -18.01 -8.02 15.69
N PRO A 509 -18.41 -9.26 16.03
CA PRO A 509 -18.50 -9.69 17.43
C PRO A 509 -17.17 -9.64 18.20
N ASP A 510 -16.03 -9.66 17.51
CA ASP A 510 -14.70 -9.53 18.10
C ASP A 510 -13.96 -8.36 17.43
N PRO A 511 -13.71 -7.25 18.16
CA PRO A 511 -13.09 -6.03 17.60
C PRO A 511 -11.76 -6.24 16.89
N LEU A 512 -11.08 -7.37 17.07
CA LEU A 512 -9.88 -7.74 16.31
C LEU A 512 -10.12 -7.87 14.80
N PHE A 513 -11.37 -8.10 14.37
CA PHE A 513 -11.77 -8.19 12.97
C PHE A 513 -12.48 -6.93 12.46
N ASP A 514 -12.63 -5.90 13.29
CA ASP A 514 -13.21 -4.64 12.84
C ASP A 514 -12.37 -4.01 11.73
N PHE A 515 -13.05 -3.39 10.77
CA PHE A 515 -12.42 -2.65 9.70
C PHE A 515 -13.03 -1.26 9.60
N ILE A 516 -12.24 -0.25 9.91
CA ILE A 516 -12.61 1.16 9.76
C ILE A 516 -11.85 1.67 8.55
N LEU A 517 -12.53 2.24 7.56
CA LEU A 517 -11.89 2.84 6.39
C LEU A 517 -12.09 4.36 6.42
N PRO A 518 -11.08 5.12 6.84
CA PRO A 518 -11.13 6.57 6.79
C PRO A 518 -11.17 7.05 5.34
N GLU A 519 -11.96 8.08 5.10
CA GLU A 519 -12.01 8.79 3.83
C GLU A 519 -11.04 9.97 3.84
N ARG A 520 -11.03 10.73 4.94
CA ARG A 520 -10.26 11.96 5.11
C ARG A 520 -10.26 12.42 6.56
N LEU A 521 -9.33 13.30 6.90
CA LEU A 521 -9.29 14.01 8.18
C LEU A 521 -9.54 15.51 7.95
N GLU A 522 -10.69 15.99 8.39
CA GLU A 522 -11.12 17.39 8.25
C GLU A 522 -10.56 18.29 9.36
N THR A 523 -10.55 19.59 9.11
CA THR A 523 -10.20 20.61 10.12
C THR A 523 -11.38 20.95 11.01
N ALA A 524 -11.14 21.72 12.08
CA ALA A 524 -12.20 22.33 12.88
C ALA A 524 -12.89 23.54 12.19
N TRP A 525 -12.44 23.94 10.99
CA TRP A 525 -12.87 25.15 10.29
C TRP A 525 -13.78 24.78 9.10
N PRO A 526 -15.12 24.92 9.22
CA PRO A 526 -16.06 24.47 8.20
C PRO A 526 -15.80 25.07 6.81
N ASN A 527 -15.54 26.38 6.69
CA ASN A 527 -15.35 27.00 5.38
C ASN A 527 -13.97 26.67 4.77
N LEU A 528 -12.96 26.38 5.59
CA LEU A 528 -11.71 25.82 5.08
C LEU A 528 -11.95 24.41 4.51
N ASN A 529 -12.74 23.58 5.20
CA ASN A 529 -13.09 22.26 4.67
C ASN A 529 -13.88 22.37 3.36
N ARG A 530 -14.80 23.32 3.23
CA ARG A 530 -15.54 23.58 1.97
C ARG A 530 -14.61 24.00 0.83
N LEU A 531 -13.68 24.93 1.08
CA LEU A 531 -12.63 25.30 0.12
C LEU A 531 -11.83 24.07 -0.33
N LEU A 532 -11.40 23.24 0.63
CA LEU A 532 -10.62 22.02 0.38
C LEU A 532 -11.45 20.89 -0.26
N HIS A 533 -12.77 20.91 -0.16
CA HIS A 533 -13.67 20.06 -0.96
C HIS A 533 -13.77 20.52 -2.42
N ASN A 534 -13.03 21.56 -2.78
CA ASN A 534 -13.10 22.21 -4.08
C ASN A 534 -14.49 22.80 -4.35
N GLU A 535 -15.22 23.23 -3.30
CA GLU A 535 -16.50 23.93 -3.48
C GLU A 535 -16.30 25.26 -4.22
N LYS A 536 -17.29 25.60 -5.05
CA LYS A 536 -17.29 26.81 -5.88
C LYS A 536 -17.98 27.97 -5.15
N ALA A 537 -17.54 29.19 -5.42
CA ALA A 537 -18.21 30.42 -4.94
C ALA A 537 -18.77 31.22 -6.12
N GLY A 538 -19.91 30.80 -6.67
CA GLY A 538 -20.62 31.52 -7.74
C GLY A 538 -20.07 31.37 -9.16
N GLY A 539 -19.17 30.40 -9.41
CA GLY A 539 -18.56 30.14 -10.73
C GLY A 539 -18.46 28.66 -11.10
N GLU A 540 -17.73 28.35 -12.18
CA GLU A 540 -17.59 26.98 -12.71
C GLU A 540 -16.37 26.19 -12.16
N ALA A 541 -15.40 26.86 -11.54
CA ALA A 541 -14.16 26.25 -11.04
C ALA A 541 -14.04 26.38 -9.50
N GLY A 542 -13.42 25.38 -8.87
CA GLY A 542 -13.03 25.42 -7.46
C GLY A 542 -11.56 25.80 -7.26
N PHE A 543 -11.12 25.87 -6.00
CA PHE A 543 -9.77 26.29 -5.61
C PHE A 543 -8.66 25.49 -6.30
N PHE A 544 -8.82 24.17 -6.34
CA PHE A 544 -7.84 23.27 -6.92
C PHE A 544 -7.89 23.22 -8.45
N ASP A 545 -9.01 23.58 -9.07
CA ASP A 545 -9.08 23.78 -10.51
C ASP A 545 -8.20 24.96 -10.91
N PHE A 546 -8.31 26.08 -10.20
CA PHE A 546 -7.46 27.26 -10.42
C PHE A 546 -5.97 26.97 -10.21
N LEU A 547 -5.61 26.22 -9.16
CA LEU A 547 -4.21 25.81 -8.96
C LEU A 547 -3.68 24.92 -10.09
N ARG A 548 -4.50 24.00 -10.61
CA ARG A 548 -4.14 23.17 -11.77
C ARG A 548 -3.93 24.01 -13.02
N GLU A 549 -4.72 25.07 -13.18
CA GLU A 549 -4.62 26.04 -14.28
C GLU A 549 -3.52 27.09 -14.06
N LYS A 550 -2.84 27.05 -12.92
CA LYS A 550 -1.80 28.00 -12.49
C LYS A 550 -2.34 29.44 -12.34
N ASP A 551 -3.64 29.59 -12.09
CA ASP A 551 -4.28 30.87 -11.75
C ASP A 551 -4.28 31.08 -10.24
N PHE A 552 -3.12 31.47 -9.71
CA PHE A 552 -2.94 31.72 -8.27
C PHE A 552 -3.77 32.91 -7.78
N THR A 553 -4.08 33.87 -8.65
CA THR A 553 -4.90 35.04 -8.31
C THR A 553 -6.33 34.61 -7.98
N ALA A 554 -6.95 33.83 -8.88
CA ALA A 554 -8.29 33.30 -8.66
C ALA A 554 -8.32 32.33 -7.46
N ALA A 555 -7.30 31.48 -7.30
CA ALA A 555 -7.19 30.59 -6.15
C ALA A 555 -7.13 31.37 -4.82
N ALA A 556 -6.31 32.43 -4.74
CA ALA A 556 -6.19 33.27 -3.54
C ALA A 556 -7.47 34.07 -3.25
N GLN A 557 -8.14 34.60 -4.28
CA GLN A 557 -9.42 35.29 -4.14
C GLN A 557 -10.52 34.34 -3.65
N LEU A 558 -10.56 33.10 -4.14
CA LEU A 558 -11.51 32.10 -3.67
C LEU A 558 -11.23 31.71 -2.21
N ALA A 559 -9.97 31.52 -1.83
CA ALA A 559 -9.58 31.31 -0.44
C ALA A 559 -10.03 32.48 0.46
N TYR A 560 -9.90 33.72 -0.03
CA TYR A 560 -10.32 34.93 0.70
C TYR A 560 -11.83 34.97 0.92
N HIS A 561 -12.60 34.58 -0.09
CA HIS A 561 -14.05 34.45 0.02
C HIS A 561 -14.47 33.47 1.12
N PHE A 562 -13.91 32.26 1.14
CA PHE A 562 -14.22 31.27 2.19
C PHE A 562 -13.73 31.70 3.57
N LEU A 563 -12.58 32.36 3.67
CA LEU A 563 -12.07 32.93 4.92
C LEU A 563 -13.02 34.01 5.46
N LYS A 564 -13.56 34.88 4.60
CA LYS A 564 -14.57 35.88 4.99
C LYS A 564 -15.86 35.23 5.51
N GLN A 565 -16.30 34.14 4.88
CA GLN A 565 -17.45 33.37 5.39
C GLN A 565 -17.19 32.79 6.78
N GLU A 566 -15.97 32.30 7.02
CA GLU A 566 -15.57 31.81 8.35
C GLU A 566 -15.61 32.92 9.40
N GLN A 567 -15.07 34.10 9.09
CA GLN A 567 -15.10 35.26 9.98
C GLN A 567 -16.53 35.67 10.36
N LEU A 568 -17.46 35.63 9.39
CA LEU A 568 -18.87 35.96 9.64
C LEU A 568 -19.59 34.91 10.51
N GLN A 569 -19.15 33.65 10.48
CA GLN A 569 -19.71 32.56 11.26
C GLN A 569 -19.09 32.44 12.66
N SER A 570 -17.87 32.98 12.85
CA SER A 570 -17.21 32.98 14.15
C SER A 570 -17.87 33.98 15.11
N GLU A 571 -18.45 33.48 16.20
CA GLU A 571 -19.06 34.31 17.25
C GLU A 571 -18.05 35.20 18.00
N LYS A 572 -16.76 34.93 17.85
CA LYS A 572 -15.67 35.65 18.53
C LYS A 572 -14.74 36.28 17.50
N ASN A 573 -14.18 37.44 17.87
CA ASN A 573 -13.05 38.04 17.17
C ASN A 573 -11.82 37.12 17.32
N ASP A 574 -11.69 36.16 16.41
CA ASP A 574 -10.54 35.28 16.33
C ASP A 574 -9.39 36.04 15.64
N THR A 575 -8.36 36.37 16.42
CA THR A 575 -7.20 37.12 15.92
C THR A 575 -6.45 36.36 14.83
N GLY A 576 -6.57 35.02 14.79
CA GLY A 576 -5.95 34.21 13.76
C GLY A 576 -6.63 34.35 12.40
N LEU A 577 -7.96 34.47 12.38
CA LEU A 577 -8.68 34.76 11.13
C LEU A 577 -8.31 36.14 10.56
N SER A 578 -8.13 37.16 11.42
CA SER A 578 -7.68 38.48 10.97
C SER A 578 -6.26 38.45 10.38
N ARG A 579 -5.31 37.76 11.04
CA ARG A 579 -3.94 37.61 10.52
C ARG A 579 -3.89 36.81 9.21
N ALA A 580 -4.71 35.77 9.10
CA ALA A 580 -4.86 35.02 7.84
C ALA A 580 -5.40 35.93 6.74
N GLN A 581 -6.38 36.79 7.04
CA GLN A 581 -6.96 37.70 6.06
C GLN A 581 -5.92 38.72 5.57
N GLU A 582 -5.23 39.40 6.48
CA GLU A 582 -4.17 40.36 6.14
C GLU A 582 -3.07 39.71 5.29
N SER A 583 -2.69 38.47 5.63
CA SER A 583 -1.68 37.72 4.87
C SER A 583 -2.17 37.38 3.47
N LEU A 584 -3.44 37.00 3.33
CA LEU A 584 -4.02 36.66 2.02
C LEU A 584 -4.23 37.89 1.14
N GLU A 585 -4.59 39.03 1.72
CA GLU A 585 -4.65 40.33 1.02
C GLU A 585 -3.29 40.72 0.45
N LYS A 586 -2.19 40.48 1.18
CA LYS A 586 -0.83 40.67 0.67
C LYS A 586 -0.50 39.72 -0.49
N VAL A 587 -0.92 38.45 -0.41
CA VAL A 587 -0.74 37.48 -1.50
C VAL A 587 -1.48 37.94 -2.76
N ILE A 588 -2.74 38.33 -2.63
CA ILE A 588 -3.55 38.86 -3.75
C ILE A 588 -2.91 40.12 -4.32
N GLY A 589 -2.49 41.05 -3.47
CA GLY A 589 -1.84 42.30 -3.90
C GLY A 589 -0.49 42.09 -4.59
N ALA A 590 0.21 40.99 -4.31
CA ALA A 590 1.46 40.63 -5.00
C ALA A 590 1.25 39.89 -6.34
N LEU A 591 0.03 39.42 -6.60
CA LEU A 591 -0.37 38.69 -7.80
C LEU A 591 -1.07 39.56 -8.85
N LEU A 592 -1.58 40.73 -8.44
CA LEU A 592 -2.11 41.79 -9.31
C LEU A 592 -0.99 42.74 -9.74
#